data_AF-A0A2E2VIM7-F1
#
_entry.id   AF-A0A2E2VIM7-F1
#
_cell.length_a   1.000
_cell.length_b   1.000
_cell.length_c   1.000
_cell.angle_alpha   90.00
_cell.angle_beta   90.00
_cell.angle_gamma   90.00
#
_symmetry.space_group_name_H-M   'P 1'
#
loop_
_entity.id
_entity.type
_entity.pdbx_description
1 polymer ?
#
loop_
_entity_poly.entity_id
_entity_poly.type
_entity_poly.pdbx_seq_one_letter_code
_entity_poly.pdbx_strand_id
1 'polypeptide(L)'
;MSSFSLVLVEEGVEVEIPGDLMSVVSLFDEEVPWFQHSGHEYQLTPGRTELGVRWDLSIKLINSQHRDWERPTVGRVELEAQNYGEVVVRIPPRDREDPSNYSECDPGGNFLGSFIFQTLNMLQKKELITLPGLLPTS
;
A
#
# COMPACT_ATOMS: atom_id res chain seq x y z
N MET A 1 -17.08 -5.04 -2.54
CA MET A 1 -15.99 -5.47 -1.62
C MET A 1 -16.17 -6.91 -1.23
N SER A 2 -15.07 -7.65 -1.17
CA SER A 2 -15.03 -8.94 -0.48
C SER A 2 -15.04 -8.70 1.03
N SER A 3 -15.66 -9.58 1.83
CA SER A 3 -15.56 -9.53 3.30
C SER A 3 -14.10 -9.58 3.77
N PHE A 4 -13.22 -10.17 2.98
CA PHE A 4 -11.80 -10.29 3.29
C PHE A 4 -11.02 -8.98 3.15
N SER A 5 -11.35 -8.09 2.20
CA SER A 5 -10.65 -6.81 2.06
C SER A 5 -10.90 -5.90 3.25
N LEU A 6 -12.12 -5.95 3.79
CA LEU A 6 -12.51 -5.18 4.96
C LEU A 6 -11.71 -5.60 6.19
N VAL A 7 -11.54 -6.91 6.42
CA VAL A 7 -10.68 -7.43 7.49
C VAL A 7 -9.24 -6.94 7.35
N LEU A 8 -8.66 -6.95 6.15
CA LEU A 8 -7.28 -6.46 5.96
C LEU A 8 -7.14 -4.95 6.15
N VAL A 9 -8.18 -4.18 5.84
CA VAL A 9 -8.19 -2.72 6.08
C VAL A 9 -8.33 -2.40 7.57
N GLU A 10 -9.12 -3.17 8.30
CA GLU A 10 -9.34 -3.00 9.74
C GLU A 10 -8.18 -3.51 10.59
N GLU A 11 -7.61 -4.67 10.26
CA GLU A 11 -6.50 -5.28 11.02
C GLU A 11 -5.11 -4.84 10.51
N GLY A 12 -5.06 -4.24 9.32
CA GLY A 12 -3.81 -3.96 8.63
C GLY A 12 -3.15 -5.21 8.06
N VAL A 13 -2.03 -5.00 7.39
CA VAL A 13 -1.21 -6.05 6.77
C VAL A 13 0.24 -5.84 7.15
N GLU A 14 0.90 -6.91 7.54
CA GLU A 14 2.33 -6.94 7.81
C GLU A 14 2.92 -8.18 7.14
N VAL A 15 3.95 -7.97 6.31
CA VAL A 15 4.67 -9.05 5.63
C VAL A 15 6.17 -8.77 5.67
N GLU A 16 6.95 -9.82 5.91
CA GLU A 16 8.41 -9.78 5.84
C GLU A 16 8.83 -10.30 4.47
N ILE A 17 9.68 -9.54 3.78
CA ILE A 17 10.21 -9.93 2.47
C ILE A 17 11.74 -9.86 2.45
N PRO A 18 12.40 -10.77 1.71
CA PRO A 18 13.85 -10.71 1.56
C PRO A 18 14.26 -9.52 0.69
N GLY A 19 15.34 -8.85 1.09
CA GLY A 19 15.91 -7.73 0.35
C GLY A 19 16.36 -6.58 1.24
N ASP A 20 17.05 -5.60 0.66
CA ASP A 20 17.34 -4.34 1.33
C ASP A 20 16.25 -3.30 1.08
N LEU A 21 16.17 -2.31 1.96
CA LEU A 21 15.15 -1.26 1.93
C LEU A 21 15.10 -0.49 0.61
N MET A 22 16.26 -0.23 -0.02
CA MET A 22 16.29 0.54 -1.27
C MET A 22 15.77 -0.28 -2.45
N SER A 23 16.09 -1.58 -2.48
CA SER A 23 15.54 -2.50 -3.47
C SER A 23 14.01 -2.61 -3.36
N VAL A 24 13.48 -2.68 -2.13
CA VAL A 24 12.03 -2.73 -1.89
C VAL A 24 11.35 -1.41 -2.24
N VAL A 25 11.92 -0.26 -1.86
CA VAL A 25 11.40 1.05 -2.27
C VAL A 25 11.35 1.17 -3.80
N SER A 26 12.42 0.75 -4.49
CA SER A 26 12.48 0.77 -5.96
C SER A 26 11.42 -0.13 -6.60
N LEU A 27 11.15 -1.29 -6.00
CA LEU A 27 10.07 -2.18 -6.44
C LEU A 27 8.69 -1.51 -6.33
N PHE A 28 8.42 -0.82 -5.23
CA PHE A 28 7.16 -0.10 -5.06
C PHE A 28 7.02 1.07 -6.05
N ASP A 29 8.10 1.80 -6.30
CA ASP A 29 8.13 2.88 -7.30
C ASP A 29 7.90 2.36 -8.73
N GLU A 30 8.36 1.15 -9.05
CA GLU A 30 8.17 0.52 -10.37
C GLU A 30 6.74 -0.02 -10.56
N GLU A 31 6.18 -0.69 -9.55
CA GLU A 31 4.95 -1.47 -9.69
C GLU A 31 3.68 -0.68 -9.35
N VAL A 32 3.71 0.22 -8.34
CA VAL A 32 2.52 0.96 -7.89
C VAL A 32 1.90 1.85 -8.98
N PRO A 33 2.65 2.51 -9.88
CA PRO A 33 2.06 3.28 -10.98
C PRO A 33 1.14 2.45 -11.91
N TRP A 34 1.26 1.12 -11.90
CA TRP A 34 0.40 0.22 -12.66
C TRP A 34 -0.85 -0.22 -11.90
N PHE A 35 -0.95 0.11 -10.62
CA PHE A 35 -2.11 -0.23 -9.81
C PHE A 35 -3.29 0.64 -10.20
N GLN A 36 -4.45 0.01 -10.37
CA GLN A 36 -5.67 0.69 -10.78
C GLN A 36 -6.88 0.10 -10.08
N HIS A 37 -7.85 0.96 -9.75
CA HIS A 37 -9.14 0.53 -9.25
C HIS A 37 -10.20 1.60 -9.51
N SER A 38 -11.36 1.20 -10.06
CA SER A 38 -12.52 2.08 -10.25
C SER A 38 -12.18 3.43 -10.92
N GLY A 39 -11.34 3.41 -11.96
CA GLY A 39 -10.93 4.62 -12.71
C GLY A 39 -9.93 5.53 -12.00
N HIS A 40 -9.32 5.04 -10.92
CA HIS A 40 -8.26 5.72 -10.18
C HIS A 40 -6.95 4.92 -10.25
N GLU A 41 -5.85 5.65 -10.34
CA GLU A 41 -4.48 5.16 -10.20
C GLU A 41 -3.97 5.48 -8.79
N TYR A 42 -2.89 4.81 -8.40
CA TYR A 42 -2.24 5.06 -7.12
C TYR A 42 -0.88 5.75 -7.31
N GLN A 43 -0.53 6.58 -6.33
CA GLN A 43 0.78 7.19 -6.24
C GLN A 43 1.26 7.12 -4.79
N LEU A 44 2.52 6.73 -4.60
CA LEU A 44 3.18 6.87 -3.31
C LEU A 44 3.85 8.23 -3.21
N THR A 45 3.70 8.87 -2.06
CA THR A 45 4.38 10.12 -1.75
C THR A 45 5.10 9.98 -0.42
N PRO A 46 6.35 10.44 -0.31
CA PRO A 46 7.10 10.31 0.93
C PRO A 46 6.44 11.13 2.04
N GLY A 47 6.21 10.48 3.18
CA GLY A 47 5.79 11.08 4.43
C GLY A 47 6.98 11.28 5.37
N ARG A 48 6.96 10.60 6.52
CA ARG A 48 8.07 10.61 7.48
C ARG A 48 9.11 9.54 7.09
N THR A 49 10.36 9.93 6.88
CA THR A 49 11.44 9.00 6.56
C THR A 49 12.56 9.07 7.59
N GLU A 50 13.02 7.90 8.03
CA GLU A 50 14.27 7.72 8.77
C GLU A 50 15.26 7.02 7.84
N LEU A 51 16.25 7.77 7.38
CA LEU A 51 17.20 7.32 6.35
C LEU A 51 17.86 6.00 6.76
N GLY A 52 17.72 4.99 5.90
CA GLY A 52 18.31 3.66 6.09
C GLY A 52 17.58 2.76 7.08
N VAL A 53 16.53 3.23 7.75
CA VAL A 53 15.80 2.48 8.78
C VAL A 53 14.34 2.29 8.39
N ARG A 54 13.63 3.38 8.09
CA ARG A 54 12.17 3.33 7.88
C ARG A 54 11.69 4.36 6.87
N TRP A 55 10.79 3.95 5.99
CA TRP A 55 10.12 4.84 5.04
C TRP A 55 8.61 4.75 5.27
N ASP A 56 8.00 5.88 5.60
CA ASP A 56 6.55 6.04 5.62
C ASP A 56 6.10 6.72 4.33
N LEU A 57 5.28 6.03 3.56
CA LEU A 57 4.81 6.42 2.24
C LEU A 57 3.29 6.58 2.27
N SER A 58 2.80 7.79 2.01
CA SER A 58 1.36 8.05 1.87
C SER A 58 0.84 7.53 0.52
N ILE A 59 -0.25 6.77 0.57
CA ILE A 59 -0.97 6.26 -0.61
C ILE A 59 -1.96 7.32 -1.07
N LYS A 60 -1.72 7.88 -2.26
CA LYS A 60 -2.54 8.90 -2.91
C LYS A 60 -3.34 8.31 -4.06
N LEU A 61 -4.57 8.76 -4.23
CA LEU A 61 -5.35 8.48 -5.43
C LEU A 61 -5.16 9.55 -6.48
N ILE A 62 -5.08 9.12 -7.74
CA ILE A 62 -5.11 9.96 -8.92
C ILE A 62 -6.32 9.57 -9.74
N ASN A 63 -7.23 10.50 -9.98
CA ASN A 63 -8.32 10.26 -10.92
C ASN A 63 -7.76 10.23 -12.36
N SER A 64 -7.92 9.10 -13.07
CA SER A 64 -7.34 8.93 -14.40
C SER A 64 -7.93 9.88 -15.45
N GLN A 65 -9.15 10.39 -15.25
CA GLN A 65 -9.80 11.36 -16.14
C GLN A 65 -9.48 12.82 -15.75
N HIS A 66 -9.21 13.08 -14.47
CA HIS A 66 -8.97 14.41 -13.93
C HIS A 66 -7.71 14.42 -13.05
N ARG A 67 -6.54 14.27 -13.67
CA ARG A 67 -5.23 14.20 -12.98
C ARG A 67 -4.83 15.47 -12.21
N ASP A 68 -5.46 16.60 -12.54
CA ASP A 68 -5.24 17.91 -11.94
C ASP A 68 -6.08 18.15 -10.67
N TRP A 69 -6.98 17.22 -10.33
CA TRP A 69 -7.75 17.31 -9.08
C TRP A 69 -6.91 16.95 -7.86
N GLU A 70 -7.48 17.31 -6.70
CA GLU A 70 -6.91 17.01 -5.40
C GLU A 70 -6.65 15.50 -5.28
N ARG A 71 -5.48 15.15 -4.74
CA ARG A 71 -5.02 13.76 -4.60
C ARG A 71 -5.24 13.33 -3.15
N PRO A 72 -6.39 12.73 -2.83
CA PRO A 72 -6.70 12.34 -1.46
C PRO A 72 -5.74 11.25 -0.99
N THR A 73 -5.35 11.31 0.28
CA THR A 73 -4.67 10.19 0.95
C THR A 73 -5.72 9.15 1.35
N VAL A 74 -5.46 7.89 1.04
CA VAL A 74 -6.35 6.76 1.39
C VAL A 74 -5.71 5.74 2.35
N GLY A 75 -4.40 5.80 2.56
CA GLY A 75 -3.68 4.96 3.51
C GLY A 75 -2.20 5.32 3.54
N ARG A 76 -1.41 4.50 4.22
CA ARG A 76 0.06 4.55 4.16
C ARG A 76 0.68 3.17 4.02
N VAL A 77 1.91 3.14 3.53
CA VAL A 77 2.78 1.97 3.52
C VAL A 77 4.02 2.32 4.32
N GLU A 78 4.38 1.46 5.26
CA GLU A 78 5.61 1.56 6.01
C GLU A 78 6.56 0.46 5.56
N LEU A 79 7.79 0.84 5.26
CA LEU A 79 8.87 -0.07 4.91
C LEU A 79 9.95 0.08 5.97
N GLU A 80 10.30 -0.99 6.67
CA GLU A 80 11.30 -0.98 7.73
C GLU A 80 12.39 -2.02 7.47
N ALA A 81 13.65 -1.60 7.45
CA ALA A 81 14.78 -2.50 7.34
C ALA A 81 14.97 -3.30 8.63
N GLN A 82 15.12 -4.62 8.50
CA GLN A 82 15.50 -5.50 9.60
C GLN A 82 16.98 -5.90 9.49
N ASN A 83 17.56 -6.28 10.63
CA ASN A 83 18.99 -6.56 10.76
C ASN A 83 19.50 -7.75 9.91
N TYR A 84 18.61 -8.56 9.33
CA TYR A 84 18.93 -9.79 8.62
C TYR A 84 18.82 -9.70 7.08
N GLY A 85 18.76 -8.49 6.51
CA GLY A 85 18.56 -8.33 5.06
C GLY A 85 17.13 -8.64 4.62
N GLU A 86 16.20 -8.33 5.50
CA GLU A 86 14.77 -8.43 5.29
C GLU A 86 14.16 -7.04 5.48
N VAL A 87 13.04 -6.80 4.82
CA VAL A 87 12.25 -5.58 4.98
C VAL A 87 10.86 -5.98 5.42
N VAL A 88 10.37 -5.33 6.48
CA VAL A 88 8.96 -5.43 6.86
C VAL A 88 8.19 -4.41 6.06
N VAL A 89 7.22 -4.89 5.28
CA VAL A 89 6.23 -4.08 4.60
C VAL A 89 4.97 -4.09 5.47
N ARG A 90 4.54 -2.91 5.93
CA ARG A 90 3.32 -2.74 6.71
C ARG A 90 2.35 -1.79 6.03
N ILE A 91 1.08 -2.16 6.04
CA ILE A 91 -0.04 -1.28 5.72
C ILE A 91 -0.88 -1.24 6.99
N PRO A 92 -0.81 -0.19 7.81
CA PRO A 92 -1.43 -0.18 9.13
C PRO A 92 -2.97 -0.22 9.05
N PRO A 93 -3.63 -0.65 10.13
CA PRO A 93 -5.06 -0.48 10.33
C PRO A 93 -5.51 0.94 10.06
N ARG A 94 -6.64 1.08 9.37
CA ARG A 94 -7.27 2.39 9.16
C ARG A 94 -7.60 3.11 10.47
N ASP A 95 -8.06 2.37 11.49
CA ASP A 95 -8.52 2.95 12.76
C ASP A 95 -7.38 3.43 13.68
N ARG A 96 -6.14 3.00 13.41
CA ARG A 96 -4.95 3.49 14.12
C ARG A 96 -4.43 4.81 13.56
N GLU A 97 -5.04 5.32 12.50
CA GLU A 97 -4.59 6.51 11.83
C GLU A 97 -5.49 7.71 12.15
N ASP A 98 -4.87 8.87 12.39
CA ASP A 98 -5.56 10.09 12.81
C ASP A 98 -6.65 10.47 11.79
N PRO A 99 -7.94 10.54 12.16
CA PRO A 99 -9.05 10.76 11.23
C PRO A 99 -8.98 12.10 10.46
N SER A 100 -8.08 13.02 10.85
CA SER A 100 -7.85 14.28 10.13
C SER A 100 -6.94 14.15 8.90
N ASN A 101 -6.21 13.05 8.71
CA ASN A 101 -5.23 12.90 7.61
C ASN A 101 -5.74 12.11 6.40
N TYR A 102 -6.85 11.38 6.56
CA TYR A 102 -7.45 10.58 5.50
C TYR A 102 -8.66 11.28 4.96
N SER A 103 -8.70 11.39 3.64
CA SER A 103 -9.82 12.01 2.98
C SER A 103 -11.09 11.20 3.23
N GLU A 104 -12.22 11.90 3.40
CA GLU A 104 -13.57 11.32 3.32
C GLU A 104 -13.84 10.56 2.00
N CYS A 105 -12.88 10.57 1.06
CA CYS A 105 -12.95 9.90 -0.25
C CYS A 105 -13.00 8.37 -0.23
N ASP A 106 -12.66 7.68 0.87
CA ASP A 106 -12.75 6.20 0.91
C ASP A 106 -13.45 5.67 2.17
N PRO A 107 -14.69 6.03 2.50
CA PRO A 107 -15.33 5.66 3.78
C PRO A 107 -15.47 4.15 3.98
N GLY A 108 -15.50 3.38 2.88
CA GLY A 108 -15.61 1.91 2.91
C GLY A 108 -14.28 1.17 2.88
N GLY A 109 -13.15 1.84 2.64
CA GLY A 109 -11.86 1.17 2.51
C GLY A 109 -11.73 0.39 1.18
N ASN A 110 -12.49 0.78 0.16
CA ASN A 110 -12.49 0.11 -1.14
C ASN A 110 -11.15 0.32 -1.85
N PHE A 111 -10.64 1.55 -1.83
CA PHE A 111 -9.39 1.89 -2.49
C PHE A 111 -8.21 1.35 -1.71
N LEU A 112 -8.19 1.49 -0.38
CA LEU A 112 -7.14 0.90 0.43
C LEU A 112 -7.13 -0.63 0.35
N GLY A 113 -8.30 -1.28 0.39
CA GLY A 113 -8.42 -2.73 0.25
C GLY A 113 -7.94 -3.23 -1.11
N SER A 114 -8.28 -2.51 -2.20
CA SER A 114 -7.77 -2.83 -3.54
C SER A 114 -6.26 -2.64 -3.64
N PHE A 115 -5.72 -1.57 -3.04
CA PHE A 115 -4.28 -1.36 -2.95
C PHE A 115 -3.58 -2.51 -2.24
N ILE A 116 -4.06 -2.92 -1.06
CA ILE A 116 -3.53 -4.05 -0.29
C ILE A 116 -3.50 -5.34 -1.14
N PHE A 117 -4.59 -5.65 -1.83
CA PHE A 117 -4.66 -6.83 -2.69
C PHE A 117 -3.67 -6.77 -3.85
N GLN A 118 -3.52 -5.61 -4.50
CA GLN A 118 -2.56 -5.41 -5.58
C GLN A 118 -1.12 -5.52 -5.07
N THR A 119 -0.81 -4.98 -3.89
CA THR A 119 0.50 -5.14 -3.23
C THR A 119 0.81 -6.61 -2.95
N LEU A 120 -0.11 -7.33 -2.31
CA LEU A 120 0.08 -8.75 -1.98
C LEU A 120 0.24 -9.62 -3.24
N ASN A 121 -0.55 -9.36 -4.28
CA ASN A 121 -0.40 -10.04 -5.57
C ASN A 121 0.93 -9.71 -6.25
N MET A 122 1.40 -8.46 -6.18
CA MET A 122 2.69 -8.03 -6.71
C MET A 122 3.85 -8.74 -6.00
N LEU A 123 3.83 -8.78 -4.67
CA LEU A 123 4.83 -9.48 -3.87
C LEU A 123 4.84 -10.99 -4.17
N GLN A 124 3.66 -11.60 -4.31
CA GLN A 124 3.55 -13.01 -4.70
C GLN A 124 4.11 -13.25 -6.12
N LYS A 125 3.78 -12.39 -7.09
CA LYS A 125 4.26 -12.49 -8.47
C LYS A 125 5.79 -12.38 -8.58
N LYS A 126 6.42 -11.62 -7.68
CA LYS A 126 7.87 -11.48 -7.56
C LYS A 126 8.50 -12.58 -6.68
N GLU A 127 7.71 -13.57 -6.27
CA GLU A 127 8.14 -14.71 -5.43
C GLU A 127 8.67 -14.29 -4.04
N LEU A 128 8.25 -13.12 -3.55
CA LEU A 128 8.69 -12.58 -2.25
C LEU A 128 7.83 -13.09 -1.08
N ILE A 129 6.58 -13.46 -1.35
CA ILE A 129 5.67 -14.07 -0.38
C ILE A 129 4.92 -15.25 -0.99
N THR A 130 4.38 -16.13 -0.15
CA THR A 130 3.48 -17.21 -0.58
C THR A 130 2.06 -16.91 -0.13
N LEU A 131 1.13 -16.83 -1.09
CA LEU A 131 -0.30 -16.73 -0.82
C LEU A 131 -1.02 -17.99 -1.33
N PRO A 132 -2.12 -18.42 -0.70
CA PRO A 132 -2.88 -19.60 -1.11
C PRO A 132 -3.54 -19.45 -2.50
N GLY A 133 -3.61 -18.22 -3.04
CA GLY A 133 -4.12 -17.89 -4.35
C GLY A 133 -4.07 -16.38 -4.61
N LEU A 134 -4.38 -15.97 -5.84
CA LEU A 134 -4.46 -14.55 -6.21
C LEU A 134 -5.66 -13.88 -5.54
N LEU A 135 -5.44 -12.67 -5.04
CA LEU A 135 -6.48 -11.84 -4.42
C LEU A 135 -7.24 -11.02 -5.48
N PRO A 136 -8.54 -10.74 -5.27
CA PRO A 136 -9.37 -10.07 -6.27
C PRO A 136 -9.04 -8.57 -6.35
N THR A 137 -8.75 -8.04 -7.55
CA THR A 137 -8.36 -6.62 -7.73
C THR A 137 -9.42 -5.74 -8.40
N SER A 138 -10.57 -6.34 -8.75
CA SER A 138 -11.71 -5.71 -9.44
C SER A 138 -12.65 -4.96 -8.52
#